data_AF-A0A8X8CWF7-F1
#
_entry.id   AF-A0A8X8CWF7-F1
#
_cell.length_a   1.000
_cell.length_b   1.000
_cell.length_c   1.000
_cell.angle_alpha   90.00
_cell.angle_beta   90.00
_cell.angle_gamma   90.00
#
_symmetry.space_group_name_H-M   'P 1'
#
loop_
_entity.id
_entity.type
_entity.pdbx_description
1 polymer ?
#
loop_
_entity_poly.entity_id
_entity_poly.type
_entity_poly.pdbx_seq_one_letter_code
_entity_poly.pdbx_strand_id
1 'polypeptide(L)'
;MPYLVRENLFIGNISDAAEVLQNGSAEITHMLSVLSSVSISFFTEWRSGVIIPTKEIKKVCVCDEWRSCLAANKVLYSLEYAGKELKLVRMAVPIRDMESEDLLDYLDVCLDFIEKTRKEGAVLVHCFAGVSRSAAIITAYLMKSEQLSLEGLNTSTFYLEHFGSADWYMLVAF
;
A
#
# COMPACT_ATOMS: atom_id res chain seq x y z
N MET A 1 -14.77 2.77 8.47
CA MET A 1 -14.62 3.96 7.63
C MET A 1 -13.17 4.41 7.67
N PRO A 2 -12.49 4.55 6.51
CA PRO A 2 -11.10 4.99 6.43
C PRO A 2 -10.84 6.33 7.11
N TYR A 3 -9.63 6.53 7.60
CA TYR A 3 -9.19 7.79 8.20
C TYR A 3 -8.51 8.69 7.16
N LEU A 4 -8.92 9.97 7.10
CA LEU A 4 -8.32 10.97 6.22
C LEU A 4 -7.00 11.48 6.81
N VAL A 5 -5.89 11.22 6.12
CA VAL A 5 -4.55 11.66 6.55
C VAL A 5 -4.21 13.03 5.97
N ARG A 6 -4.48 13.22 4.67
CA ARG A 6 -4.31 14.46 3.90
C ARG A 6 -5.38 14.51 2.81
N GLU A 7 -5.52 15.66 2.16
CA GLU A 7 -6.40 15.80 0.99
C GLU A 7 -6.17 14.64 0.00
N ASN A 8 -7.24 13.93 -0.37
CA ASN A 8 -7.21 12.77 -1.27
C ASN A 8 -6.36 11.58 -0.79
N LEU A 9 -5.96 11.52 0.49
CA LEU A 9 -5.13 10.44 1.04
C LEU A 9 -5.75 9.87 2.31
N PHE A 10 -6.17 8.61 2.22
CA PHE A 10 -6.80 7.87 3.31
C PHE A 10 -5.95 6.68 3.74
N ILE A 11 -5.99 6.36 5.03
CA ILE A 11 -5.48 5.10 5.60
C ILE A 11 -6.64 4.26 6.12
N GLY A 12 -6.54 2.94 5.98
CA GLY A 12 -7.54 2.01 6.52
C GLY A 12 -7.00 0.61 6.76
N ASN A 13 -7.87 -0.23 7.28
CA ASN A 13 -7.64 -1.67 7.45
C ASN A 13 -8.35 -2.48 6.33
N ILE A 14 -8.23 -3.80 6.39
CA ILE A 14 -8.88 -4.69 5.41
C ILE A 14 -10.41 -4.59 5.39
N SER A 15 -11.05 -4.28 6.53
CA SER A 15 -12.51 -4.11 6.60
C SER A 15 -12.95 -2.85 5.87
N ASP A 16 -12.21 -1.75 6.04
CA ASP A 16 -12.45 -0.50 5.32
C ASP A 16 -12.30 -0.70 3.81
N ALA A 17 -11.24 -1.41 3.39
CA ALA A 17 -11.02 -1.73 1.99
C ALA A 17 -12.14 -2.62 1.42
N ALA A 18 -12.57 -3.64 2.17
CA ALA A 18 -13.68 -4.51 1.76
C ALA A 18 -14.99 -3.75 1.61
N GLU A 19 -15.26 -2.78 2.49
CA GLU A 19 -16.45 -1.93 2.42
C GLU A 19 -16.43 -1.05 1.16
N VAL A 20 -15.31 -0.39 0.89
CA VAL A 20 -15.12 0.44 -0.32
C VAL A 20 -15.24 -0.40 -1.60
N LEU A 21 -14.66 -1.60 -1.63
CA LEU A 21 -14.72 -2.47 -2.80
C LEU A 21 -16.13 -3.00 -3.06
N GLN A 22 -16.88 -3.37 -2.02
CA GLN A 22 -18.23 -3.93 -2.18
C GLN A 22 -19.29 -2.87 -2.45
N ASN A 23 -19.26 -1.77 -1.71
CA ASN A 23 -20.32 -0.77 -1.73
C ASN A 23 -20.00 0.42 -2.64
N GLY A 24 -18.73 0.58 -3.03
CA GLY A 24 -18.23 1.76 -3.69
C GLY A 24 -17.95 2.90 -2.70
N SER A 25 -17.35 3.97 -3.21
CA SER A 25 -17.16 5.22 -2.49
C SER A 25 -17.40 6.38 -3.45
N ALA A 26 -17.95 7.48 -2.94
CA ALA A 26 -18.08 8.72 -3.70
C ALA A 26 -16.74 9.48 -3.81
N GLU A 27 -15.83 9.24 -2.86
CA GLU A 27 -14.55 9.96 -2.74
C GLU A 27 -13.37 9.09 -3.20
N ILE A 28 -13.32 7.84 -2.74
CA ILE A 28 -12.19 6.93 -2.99
C ILE A 28 -12.32 6.30 -4.38
N THR A 29 -11.36 6.60 -5.23
CA THR A 29 -11.28 6.14 -6.63
C THR A 29 -10.12 5.18 -6.85
N HIS A 30 -9.12 5.22 -5.97
CA HIS A 30 -7.91 4.41 -6.05
C HIS A 30 -7.65 3.69 -4.73
N MET A 31 -7.01 2.52 -4.81
CA MET A 31 -6.65 1.75 -3.62
C MET A 31 -5.25 1.14 -3.76
N LEU A 32 -4.42 1.31 -2.74
CA LEU A 32 -3.16 0.61 -2.58
C LEU A 32 -3.30 -0.43 -1.47
N SER A 33 -3.30 -1.70 -1.86
CA SER A 33 -3.37 -2.85 -0.95
C SER A 33 -1.99 -3.44 -0.71
N VAL A 34 -1.59 -3.49 0.56
CA VAL A 34 -0.33 -4.11 1.00
C VAL A 34 -0.67 -5.32 1.85
N LEU A 35 -0.72 -6.49 1.21
CA LEU A 35 -1.17 -7.75 1.81
C LEU A 35 -0.23 -8.87 1.38
N SER A 36 -0.29 -10.03 2.03
CA SER A 36 0.57 -11.18 1.71
C SER A 36 0.35 -11.77 0.31
N SER A 37 -0.72 -11.36 -0.38
CA SER A 37 -1.08 -11.81 -1.73
C SER A 37 -1.57 -10.63 -2.57
N VAL A 38 -1.25 -10.65 -3.86
CA VAL A 38 -1.85 -9.73 -4.83
C VAL A 38 -3.29 -10.08 -5.16
N SER A 39 -3.72 -11.32 -4.92
CA SER A 39 -5.03 -11.81 -5.32
C SER A 39 -6.16 -11.10 -4.57
N ILE A 40 -7.15 -10.58 -5.31
CA ILE A 40 -8.37 -10.05 -4.69
C ILE A 40 -9.14 -11.13 -3.92
N SER A 41 -8.97 -12.40 -4.27
CA SER A 41 -9.58 -13.53 -3.54
C SER A 41 -9.13 -13.57 -2.08
N PHE A 42 -8.05 -12.89 -1.71
CA PHE A 42 -7.68 -12.70 -0.31
C PHE A 42 -8.85 -12.14 0.54
N PHE A 43 -9.69 -11.28 -0.04
CA PHE A 43 -10.89 -10.78 0.65
C PHE A 43 -11.95 -11.86 0.87
N THR A 44 -12.12 -12.78 -0.10
CA THR A 44 -13.03 -13.93 0.04
C THR A 44 -12.53 -14.91 1.12
N GLU A 45 -11.22 -15.10 1.20
CA GLU A 45 -10.56 -15.96 2.19
C GLU A 45 -10.62 -15.36 3.59
N TRP A 46 -10.43 -14.05 3.70
CA TRP A 46 -10.52 -13.30 4.96
C TRP A 46 -11.94 -13.28 5.52
N ARG A 47 -12.95 -13.08 4.67
CA ARG A 47 -14.36 -13.04 5.08
C ARG A 47 -15.26 -13.71 4.03
N SER A 48 -15.81 -14.86 4.41
CA SER A 48 -16.81 -15.58 3.61
C SER A 48 -17.95 -14.65 3.18
N GLY A 49 -18.29 -14.67 1.89
CA GLY A 49 -19.38 -13.87 1.31
C GLY A 49 -18.96 -12.56 0.65
N VAL A 50 -17.69 -12.16 0.75
CA VAL A 50 -17.16 -10.99 0.05
C VAL A 50 -16.79 -11.37 -1.39
N ILE A 51 -17.63 -11.04 -2.37
CA ILE A 51 -17.32 -11.24 -3.80
C ILE A 51 -17.01 -9.89 -4.43
N ILE A 52 -15.79 -9.71 -4.90
CA ILE A 52 -15.32 -8.46 -5.49
C ILE A 52 -14.99 -8.72 -6.96
N PRO A 53 -15.70 -8.11 -7.92
CA PRO A 53 -15.36 -8.25 -9.32
C PRO A 53 -14.03 -7.53 -9.58
N THR A 54 -13.20 -8.13 -10.43
CA THR A 54 -11.92 -7.56 -10.84
C THR A 54 -11.65 -7.78 -12.31
N LYS A 55 -10.82 -6.90 -12.88
CA LYS A 55 -10.28 -7.04 -14.23
C LYS A 55 -8.83 -6.58 -14.22
N GLU A 56 -7.90 -7.52 -14.47
CA GLU A 56 -6.48 -7.22 -14.51
C GLU A 56 -6.16 -6.16 -15.57
N ILE A 57 -5.32 -5.20 -15.20
CA ILE A 57 -4.75 -4.18 -16.09
C ILE A 57 -3.33 -4.58 -16.46
N LYS A 58 -2.49 -4.85 -15.44
CA LYS A 58 -1.11 -5.32 -15.63
C LYS A 58 -0.60 -6.04 -14.39
N LYS A 59 0.35 -6.94 -14.58
CA LYS A 59 1.12 -7.58 -13.50
C LYS A 59 2.60 -7.37 -13.75
N VAL A 60 3.31 -6.83 -12.76
CA VAL A 60 4.73 -6.52 -12.85
C VAL A 60 5.50 -7.52 -12.01
N CYS A 61 6.53 -8.13 -12.60
CA CYS A 61 7.41 -9.09 -11.95
C CYS A 61 8.85 -8.57 -11.99
N VAL A 62 9.64 -8.92 -10.98
CA VAL A 62 11.09 -8.72 -10.98
C VAL A 62 11.77 -10.03 -11.37
N CYS A 63 12.75 -9.94 -12.26
CA CYS A 63 13.67 -11.03 -12.57
C CYS A 63 14.98 -10.82 -11.81
N ASP A 64 15.37 -11.78 -10.98
CA ASP A 64 16.69 -11.79 -10.37
C ASP A 64 17.74 -12.23 -11.42
N GLU A 65 18.47 -11.27 -11.99
CA GLU A 65 19.48 -11.54 -13.03
C GLU A 65 20.70 -12.35 -12.50
N TRP A 66 20.89 -12.48 -11.17
CA TRP A 66 22.06 -13.16 -10.58
C TRP A 66 21.86 -14.67 -10.31
N ARG A 67 20.66 -15.24 -10.50
CA ARG A 67 20.39 -16.68 -10.23
C ARG A 67 19.72 -17.41 -11.42
N SER A 68 20.43 -17.48 -12.55
CA SER A 68 20.29 -18.57 -13.53
C SER A 68 20.48 -19.90 -12.78
N CYS A 69 19.53 -20.81 -12.59
CA CYS A 69 18.64 -21.47 -13.55
C CYS A 69 17.25 -21.87 -12.96
N LEU A 70 16.76 -21.21 -11.90
CA LEU A 70 15.47 -21.55 -11.24
C LEU A 70 14.67 -20.31 -10.76
N ALA A 71 14.89 -19.12 -11.35
CA ALA A 71 14.27 -17.89 -10.86
C ALA A 71 12.73 -17.96 -10.93
N ALA A 72 12.10 -18.08 -9.75
CA ALA A 72 10.68 -17.83 -9.62
C ALA A 72 10.47 -16.32 -9.84
N ASN A 73 9.79 -15.94 -10.91
CA ASN A 73 9.40 -14.55 -11.16
C ASN A 73 8.64 -14.02 -9.93
N LYS A 74 9.28 -13.18 -9.11
CA LYS A 74 8.66 -12.57 -7.93
C LYS A 74 7.75 -11.44 -8.42
N VAL A 75 6.47 -11.51 -8.09
CA VAL A 75 5.51 -10.46 -8.43
C VAL A 75 5.83 -9.24 -7.59
N LEU A 76 6.09 -8.10 -8.24
CA LEU A 76 6.30 -6.83 -7.56
C LEU A 76 4.95 -6.22 -7.17
N TYR A 77 4.04 -6.11 -8.12
CA TYR A 77 2.66 -5.68 -7.88
C TYR A 77 1.73 -6.07 -9.03
N SER A 78 0.42 -6.04 -8.80
CA SER A 78 -0.60 -6.04 -9.85
C SER A 78 -1.41 -4.74 -9.84
N LEU A 79 -1.88 -4.33 -11.01
CA LEU A 79 -2.93 -3.32 -11.16
C LEU A 79 -4.17 -3.97 -11.75
N GLU A 80 -5.32 -3.58 -11.24
CA GLU A 80 -6.61 -4.06 -11.68
C GLU A 80 -7.69 -3.00 -11.50
N TYR A 81 -8.73 -3.09 -12.33
CA TYR A 81 -10.01 -2.50 -11.96
C TYR A 81 -10.68 -3.44 -10.96
N ALA A 82 -11.25 -2.88 -9.89
CA ALA A 82 -11.85 -3.63 -8.80
C ALA A 82 -13.11 -2.96 -8.26
N GLY A 83 -13.85 -3.73 -7.47
CA GLY A 83 -15.02 -3.25 -6.74
C GLY A 83 -16.26 -3.07 -7.61
N LYS A 84 -17.34 -2.57 -7.00
CA LYS A 84 -18.64 -2.38 -7.65
C LYS A 84 -18.48 -1.64 -8.98
N GLU A 85 -19.00 -2.25 -10.05
CA GLU A 85 -18.94 -1.73 -11.43
C GLU A 85 -17.52 -1.53 -11.99
N LEU A 86 -16.48 -2.10 -11.38
CA LEU A 86 -15.07 -1.98 -11.79
C LEU A 86 -14.58 -0.52 -11.86
N LYS A 87 -15.14 0.35 -11.01
CA LYS A 87 -14.83 1.80 -11.00
C LYS A 87 -13.58 2.16 -10.23
N LEU A 88 -13.06 1.28 -9.38
CA LEU A 88 -11.89 1.54 -8.56
C LEU A 88 -10.64 0.97 -9.22
N VAL A 89 -9.54 1.71 -9.22
CA VAL A 89 -8.23 1.19 -9.64
C VAL A 89 -7.47 0.74 -8.40
N ARG A 90 -7.13 -0.55 -8.32
CA ARG A 90 -6.40 -1.14 -7.21
C ARG A 90 -4.99 -1.53 -7.63
N MET A 91 -4.00 -1.10 -6.84
CA MET A 91 -2.65 -1.65 -6.84
C MET A 91 -2.49 -2.62 -5.69
N ALA A 92 -2.06 -3.85 -5.97
CA ALA A 92 -1.83 -4.88 -4.97
C ALA A 92 -0.34 -5.21 -4.90
N VAL A 93 0.24 -5.09 -3.71
CA VAL A 93 1.65 -5.35 -3.46
C VAL A 93 1.75 -6.53 -2.49
N PRO A 94 2.39 -7.66 -2.89
CA PRO A 94 2.41 -8.89 -2.10
C PRO A 94 3.51 -8.81 -1.04
N ILE A 95 3.20 -8.19 0.09
CA ILE A 95 4.11 -8.02 1.22
C ILE A 95 3.49 -8.67 2.46
N ARG A 96 4.18 -9.64 3.05
CA ARG A 96 3.76 -10.20 4.35
C ARG A 96 4.15 -9.22 5.46
N ASP A 97 3.32 -9.16 6.49
CA ASP A 97 3.62 -8.37 7.68
C ASP A 97 4.59 -9.17 8.57
N MET A 98 5.86 -9.23 8.15
CA MET A 98 6.94 -9.92 8.84
C MET A 98 8.21 -9.09 8.77
N GLU A 99 9.06 -9.20 9.79
CA GLU A 99 10.33 -8.46 9.88
C GLU A 99 11.30 -8.76 8.75
N SER A 100 11.22 -9.96 8.19
CA SER A 100 12.06 -10.41 7.09
C SER A 100 11.66 -9.91 5.71
N GLU A 101 10.50 -9.26 5.56
CA GLU A 101 10.04 -8.74 4.28
C GLU A 101 10.44 -7.27 4.10
N ASP A 102 11.35 -7.03 3.17
CA ASP A 102 11.82 -5.68 2.86
C ASP A 102 10.71 -4.84 2.21
N LEU A 103 10.40 -3.68 2.81
CA LEU A 103 9.44 -2.71 2.25
C LEU A 103 10.09 -1.84 1.18
N LEU A 104 11.41 -1.64 1.28
CA LEU A 104 12.16 -0.70 0.47
C LEU A 104 12.08 -1.06 -1.02
N ASP A 105 12.13 -2.36 -1.34
CA ASP A 105 11.97 -2.90 -2.70
C ASP A 105 10.67 -2.45 -3.40
N TYR A 106 9.63 -2.14 -2.63
CA TYR A 106 8.32 -1.77 -3.14
C TYR A 106 8.00 -0.30 -2.94
N LEU A 107 8.84 0.42 -2.18
CA LEU A 107 8.49 1.74 -1.68
C LEU A 107 8.31 2.71 -2.85
N ASP A 108 9.29 2.79 -3.74
CA ASP A 108 9.24 3.72 -4.87
C ASP A 108 7.99 3.55 -5.73
N VAL A 109 7.63 2.31 -6.10
CA VAL A 109 6.42 2.06 -6.91
C VAL A 109 5.13 2.41 -6.16
N CYS A 110 5.12 2.26 -4.83
CA CYS A 110 3.99 2.66 -4.00
C CYS A 110 3.86 4.19 -3.90
N LEU A 111 4.99 4.88 -3.69
CA LEU A 111 5.03 6.34 -3.59
C LEU A 111 4.59 6.99 -4.91
N ASP A 112 5.08 6.46 -6.04
CA ASP A 112 4.69 6.94 -7.37
C ASP A 112 3.21 6.70 -7.65
N PHE A 113 2.66 5.56 -7.21
CA PHE A 113 1.23 5.29 -7.31
C PHE A 113 0.39 6.30 -6.51
N ILE A 114 0.76 6.57 -5.26
CA ILE A 114 0.08 7.56 -4.42
C ILE A 114 0.16 8.94 -5.06
N GLU A 115 1.36 9.37 -5.47
CA GLU A 115 1.58 10.70 -6.07
C GLU A 115 0.75 10.93 -7.33
N LYS A 116 0.69 9.92 -8.21
CA LYS A 116 -0.10 10.01 -9.44
C LYS A 116 -1.59 10.04 -9.14
N THR A 117 -2.07 9.10 -8.33
CA THR A 117 -3.51 8.88 -8.14
C THR A 117 -4.17 9.99 -7.33
N ARG A 118 -3.46 10.60 -6.37
CA ARG A 118 -3.94 11.77 -5.61
C ARG A 118 -4.30 12.98 -6.47
N LYS A 119 -3.73 13.09 -7.68
CA LYS A 119 -4.04 14.16 -8.66
C LYS A 119 -5.30 13.87 -9.47
N GLU A 120 -5.70 12.61 -9.53
CA GLU A 120 -6.85 12.13 -10.31
C GLU A 120 -8.09 11.91 -9.43
N GLY A 121 -7.89 11.60 -8.14
CA GLY A 121 -8.95 11.44 -7.14
C GLY A 121 -8.37 10.99 -5.79
N ALA A 122 -9.20 10.47 -4.88
CA ALA A 122 -8.69 9.99 -3.59
C ALA A 122 -8.18 8.55 -3.61
N VAL A 123 -7.09 8.32 -2.86
CA VAL A 123 -6.46 7.01 -2.68
C VAL A 123 -6.64 6.50 -1.25
N LEU A 124 -7.04 5.24 -1.11
CA LEU A 124 -7.01 4.49 0.14
C LEU A 124 -5.78 3.59 0.19
N VAL A 125 -4.88 3.83 1.12
CA VAL A 125 -3.76 2.94 1.42
C VAL A 125 -4.12 2.05 2.61
N HIS A 126 -4.04 0.74 2.45
CA HIS A 126 -4.38 -0.18 3.53
C HIS A 126 -3.44 -1.39 3.57
N CYS A 127 -3.28 -1.94 4.77
CA CYS A 127 -2.77 -3.29 4.97
C CYS A 127 -3.84 -4.14 5.68
N PHE A 128 -3.44 -5.19 6.39
CA PHE A 128 -4.39 -6.00 7.14
C PHE A 128 -5.02 -5.20 8.30
N ALA A 129 -4.20 -4.72 9.23
CA ALA A 129 -4.65 -3.97 10.42
C ALA A 129 -4.74 -2.45 10.19
N GLY A 130 -4.10 -1.92 9.14
CA GLY A 130 -3.99 -0.48 8.91
C GLY A 130 -2.96 0.25 9.78
N VAL A 131 -2.06 -0.49 10.44
CA VAL A 131 -1.13 0.04 11.46
C VAL A 131 0.34 -0.02 11.05
N SER A 132 0.79 -1.13 10.44
CA SER A 132 2.21 -1.37 10.11
C SER A 132 2.54 -0.87 8.70
N ARG A 133 2.45 -1.72 7.68
CA ARG A 133 2.94 -1.43 6.31
C ARG A 133 2.25 -0.24 5.64
N SER A 134 0.95 -0.05 5.83
CA SER A 134 0.24 1.10 5.25
C SER A 134 0.69 2.43 5.86
N ALA A 135 0.93 2.46 7.17
CA ALA A 135 1.41 3.65 7.86
C ALA A 135 2.85 3.99 7.46
N ALA A 136 3.71 2.98 7.34
CA ALA A 136 5.08 3.16 6.86
C ALA A 136 5.14 3.77 5.45
N ILE A 137 4.34 3.25 4.50
CA ILE A 137 4.27 3.80 3.13
C ILE A 137 3.76 5.24 3.12
N ILE A 138 2.68 5.54 3.84
CA ILE A 138 2.15 6.91 3.91
C ILE A 138 3.19 7.85 4.51
N THR A 139 3.89 7.42 5.55
CA THR A 139 4.93 8.24 6.20
C THR A 139 6.05 8.57 5.23
N ALA A 140 6.59 7.55 4.54
CA ALA A 140 7.60 7.74 3.51
C ALA A 140 7.10 8.65 2.37
N TYR A 141 5.83 8.54 1.99
CA TYR A 141 5.22 9.41 0.99
C TYR A 141 5.20 10.87 1.43
N LEU A 142 4.75 11.15 2.66
CA LEU A 142 4.68 12.51 3.19
C LEU A 142 6.08 13.12 3.35
N MET A 143 7.05 12.34 3.82
CA MET A 143 8.45 12.78 3.91
C MET A 143 9.03 13.13 2.53
N LYS A 144 8.79 12.29 1.51
CA LYS A 144 9.29 12.50 0.15
C LYS A 144 8.60 13.68 -0.56
N SER A 145 7.28 13.81 -0.40
CA SER A 145 6.46 14.79 -1.16
C SER A 145 6.44 16.19 -0.54
N GLU A 146 6.44 16.30 0.79
CA GLU A 146 6.27 17.59 1.47
C GLU A 146 7.59 18.20 1.95
N GLN A 147 8.75 17.55 1.70
CA GLN A 147 10.05 17.93 2.29
C GLN A 147 9.96 18.18 3.80
N LEU A 148 9.00 17.53 4.48
CA LEU A 148 8.83 17.69 5.92
C LEU A 148 10.09 17.18 6.60
N SER A 149 10.82 18.09 7.22
CA SER A 149 11.82 17.71 8.21
C SER A 149 11.11 16.95 9.34
N LEU A 150 11.82 15.99 9.93
CA LEU A 150 11.31 15.07 10.95
C LEU A 150 10.52 15.76 12.09
N GLU A 151 10.84 17.03 12.36
CA GLU A 151 10.24 17.86 13.41
C GLU A 151 8.77 18.24 13.16
N GLY A 152 8.30 18.20 11.91
CA GLY A 152 6.91 18.50 11.55
C GLY A 152 5.95 17.31 11.65
N LEU A 153 6.47 16.10 11.84
CA LEU A 153 5.68 14.89 12.05
C LEU A 153 5.38 14.76 13.56
N ASN A 154 4.10 14.82 13.95
CA ASN A 154 3.70 14.61 15.34
C ASN A 154 4.22 13.23 15.82
N THR A 155 5.19 13.29 16.73
CA THR A 155 5.94 12.16 17.32
C THR A 155 5.09 11.19 18.13
N SER A 156 3.80 11.50 18.33
CA SER A 156 2.84 10.56 18.90
C SER A 156 2.51 9.36 17.99
N THR A 157 3.04 9.33 16.76
CA THR A 157 2.77 8.24 15.81
C THR A 157 3.89 7.19 15.76
N PHE A 158 5.19 7.53 15.84
CA PHE A 158 6.31 6.54 15.84
C PHE A 158 7.63 7.10 16.42
N TYR A 159 8.49 6.22 16.97
CA TYR A 159 9.85 6.50 17.45
C TYR A 159 10.89 6.33 16.33
N LEU A 160 11.82 7.28 16.17
CA LEU A 160 13.04 7.15 15.37
C LEU A 160 14.24 7.49 16.26
N GLU A 161 15.21 6.56 16.40
CA GLU A 161 16.47 6.84 17.11
C GLU A 161 17.54 7.41 16.17
N HIS A 162 18.31 8.37 16.70
CA HIS A 162 19.40 9.05 16.01
C HIS A 162 20.69 8.22 16.15
N PHE A 163 21.22 7.65 15.06
CA PHE A 163 22.55 7.02 15.04
C PHE A 163 23.44 7.66 13.97
N GLY A 164 24.26 8.64 14.39
CA GLY A 164 25.40 9.12 13.61
C GLY A 164 25.09 10.09 12.47
N SER A 165 26.15 10.68 11.92
CA SER A 165 26.08 11.82 11.00
C SER A 165 25.74 11.40 9.57
N ALA A 166 24.55 11.84 9.13
CA ALA A 166 24.11 12.07 7.75
C ALA A 166 23.19 11.04 7.07
N ASP A 167 22.84 9.93 7.70
CA ASP A 167 21.88 8.97 7.11
C ASP A 167 20.67 8.75 8.02
N TRP A 168 19.48 9.07 7.52
CA TRP A 168 18.20 8.78 8.18
C TRP A 168 17.77 7.35 7.86
N TYR A 169 17.89 6.44 8.83
CA TYR A 169 17.37 5.08 8.68
C TYR A 169 15.93 4.99 9.18
N MET A 170 15.03 4.48 8.32
CA MET A 170 13.67 4.10 8.70
C MET A 170 13.74 2.83 9.56
N LEU A 171 13.70 2.97 10.89
CA LEU A 171 13.40 1.84 11.78
C LEU A 171 11.89 1.66 11.81
N VAL A 172 11.36 0.76 10.98
CA VAL A 172 10.01 0.23 11.17
C VAL A 172 10.09 -0.67 12.40
N ALA A 173 9.74 -0.15 13.58
CA ALA A 173 9.60 -0.98 14.76
C ALA A 173 8.39 -1.91 14.57
N PHE A 174 8.64 -3.21 14.61
CA PHE A 174 7.61 -4.26 14.68
C PHE A 174 7.12 -4.41 16.12
#